data_AF-A0A1V4VVD2-F1
#
_entry.id   AF-A0A1V4VVD2-F1
#
_cell.length_a   1.000
_cell.length_b   1.000
_cell.length_c   1.000
_cell.angle_alpha   90.00
_cell.angle_beta   90.00
_cell.angle_gamma   90.00
#
_symmetry.space_group_name_H-M   'P 1'
#
loop_
_entity.id
_entity.type
_entity.pdbx_description
1 polymer ?
#
loop_
_entity_poly.entity_id
_entity_poly.type
_entity_poly.pdbx_seq_one_letter_code
_entity_poly.pdbx_strand_id
1 'polypeptide(L)'
;MANKPLVQNSADPKQIKAAKEKERFSRESELNDLVTVLNTVEGRRVLWRLMSHCGVFGSIFEQSSKIYYNSGCQDVGHFIMSEITEADQEFLFVMMRENQGEKT
;
A
#
# COMPACT_ATOMS: atom_id res chain seq x y z
N MET A 1 -9.84 -17.19 -3.58
CA MET A 1 -11.30 -17.22 -3.32
C MET A 1 -11.96 -16.38 -4.40
N ALA A 2 -13.04 -16.85 -5.04
CA ALA A 2 -13.68 -16.12 -6.13
C ALA A 2 -14.39 -14.86 -5.58
N ASN A 3 -13.98 -13.68 -6.06
CA ASN A 3 -14.61 -12.41 -5.70
C ASN A 3 -16.03 -12.40 -6.30
N LYS A 4 -17.06 -12.52 -5.47
CA LYS A 4 -18.45 -12.54 -5.93
C LYS A 4 -18.83 -11.13 -6.40
N PRO A 5 -19.50 -10.98 -7.56
CA PRO A 5 -19.90 -9.66 -8.04
C PRO A 5 -20.88 -9.00 -7.06
N LEU A 6 -20.61 -7.74 -6.73
CA LEU A 6 -21.41 -6.93 -5.79
C LEU A 6 -22.78 -6.53 -6.37
N VAL A 7 -22.95 -6.64 -7.68
CA VAL A 7 -24.19 -6.35 -8.41
C VAL A 7 -24.60 -7.56 -9.25
N GLN A 8 -25.90 -7.87 -9.24
CA GLN A 8 -26.49 -8.91 -10.08
C GLN A 8 -26.95 -8.35 -11.43
N ASN A 9 -27.33 -7.06 -11.48
CA ASN A 9 -27.69 -6.35 -12.70
C ASN A 9 -27.00 -4.98 -12.77
N SER A 10 -26.05 -4.82 -13.69
CA SER A 10 -25.28 -3.58 -13.89
C SER A 10 -26.07 -2.42 -14.50
N ALA A 11 -27.35 -2.62 -14.86
CA ALA A 11 -28.23 -1.58 -15.36
C ALA A 11 -29.20 -1.02 -14.29
N ASP A 12 -29.23 -1.59 -13.07
CA ASP A 12 -30.04 -1.09 -11.97
C ASP A 12 -29.28 0.00 -11.17
N PRO A 13 -29.67 1.29 -11.26
CA PRO A 13 -28.96 2.37 -10.58
C PRO A 13 -28.91 2.21 -9.06
N LYS A 14 -29.90 1.55 -8.44
CA LYS A 14 -29.92 1.33 -6.98
C LYS A 14 -28.89 0.29 -6.57
N GLN A 15 -28.78 -0.80 -7.32
CA GLN A 15 -27.76 -1.83 -7.06
C GLN A 15 -26.36 -1.27 -7.26
N ILE A 16 -26.13 -0.49 -8.31
CA ILE A 16 -24.84 0.17 -8.58
C ILE A 16 -24.46 1.10 -7.43
N LYS A 17 -25.40 1.94 -6.95
CA LYS A 17 -25.14 2.85 -5.84
C LYS A 17 -24.80 2.08 -4.56
N ALA A 18 -25.57 1.07 -4.21
CA ALA A 18 -25.33 0.25 -3.02
C ALA A 18 -23.98 -0.49 -3.08
N ALA A 19 -23.59 -1.00 -4.25
CA ALA A 19 -22.30 -1.64 -4.46
C ALA A 19 -21.13 -0.66 -4.25
N LYS A 20 -21.23 0.56 -4.82
CA LYS A 20 -20.22 1.62 -4.63
C LYS A 20 -20.08 2.04 -3.17
N GLU A 21 -21.19 2.20 -2.47
CA GLU A 21 -21.17 2.54 -1.03
C GLU A 21 -20.48 1.44 -0.21
N LYS A 22 -20.76 0.17 -0.53
CA LYS A 22 -20.12 -0.96 0.14
C LYS A 22 -18.62 -1.05 -0.16
N GLU A 23 -18.22 -0.84 -1.41
CA GLU A 23 -16.81 -0.80 -1.81
C GLU A 23 -16.06 0.32 -1.09
N ARG A 24 -16.64 1.53 -1.04
CA ARG A 24 -16.10 2.66 -0.28
C ARG A 24 -15.91 2.32 1.19
N PHE A 25 -16.95 1.77 1.84
CA PHE A 25 -16.86 1.41 3.26
C PHE A 25 -15.80 0.33 3.53
N SER A 26 -15.64 -0.62 2.62
CA SER A 26 -14.56 -1.62 2.69
C SER A 26 -13.18 -0.96 2.61
N ARG A 27 -12.99 -0.05 1.64
CA ARG A 27 -11.72 0.67 1.49
C ARG A 27 -11.41 1.55 2.70
N GLU A 28 -12.40 2.29 3.20
CA GLU A 28 -12.25 3.09 4.42
C GLU A 28 -11.86 2.20 5.63
N SER A 29 -12.42 1.00 5.73
CA SER A 29 -12.06 0.05 6.80
C SER A 29 -10.61 -0.43 6.66
N GLU A 30 -10.17 -0.80 5.46
CA GLU A 30 -8.79 -1.21 5.19
C GLU A 30 -7.78 -0.10 5.52
N LEU A 31 -8.09 1.15 5.14
CA LEU A 31 -7.25 2.31 5.47
C LEU A 31 -7.19 2.54 6.98
N ASN A 32 -8.31 2.43 7.69
CA ASN A 32 -8.35 2.57 9.15
C ASN A 32 -7.56 1.46 9.87
N ASP A 33 -7.59 0.24 9.36
CA ASP A 33 -6.76 -0.87 9.86
C ASP A 33 -5.28 -0.56 9.67
N LEU A 34 -4.90 -0.02 8.50
CA LEU A 34 -3.52 0.40 8.25
C LEU A 34 -3.09 1.56 9.15
N VAL A 35 -3.96 2.57 9.39
CA VAL A 35 -3.72 3.64 10.37
C VAL A 35 -3.46 3.03 11.75
N THR A 36 -4.23 2.02 12.16
CA THR A 36 -4.03 1.33 13.44
C THR A 36 -2.63 0.72 13.53
N VAL A 37 -2.14 0.08 12.46
CA VAL A 37 -0.78 -0.45 12.39
C VAL A 37 0.27 0.68 12.43
N LEU A 38 0.09 1.74 11.64
CA LEU A 38 1.01 2.88 11.53
C LEU A 38 1.15 3.69 12.82
N ASN A 39 0.13 3.68 13.68
CA ASN A 39 0.22 4.29 15.02
C ASN A 39 1.25 3.59 15.93
N THR A 40 1.60 2.34 15.65
CA THR A 40 2.62 1.60 16.42
C THR A 40 4.02 1.78 15.83
N VAL A 41 5.04 1.93 16.68
CA VAL A 41 6.45 2.02 16.23
C VAL A 41 6.88 0.71 15.57
N GLU A 42 6.39 -0.43 16.06
CA GLU A 42 6.66 -1.77 15.54
C GLU A 42 6.08 -1.93 14.13
N GLY A 43 4.84 -1.49 13.90
CA GLY A 43 4.19 -1.52 12.59
C GLY A 43 4.96 -0.71 11.57
N ARG A 44 5.35 0.52 11.91
CA ARG A 44 6.20 1.38 11.07
C ARG A 44 7.54 0.72 10.74
N ARG A 45 8.22 0.13 11.73
CA ARG A 45 9.49 -0.60 11.51
C ARG A 45 9.33 -1.77 10.53
N VAL A 46 8.24 -2.54 10.65
CA VAL A 46 7.96 -3.66 9.74
C VAL A 46 7.72 -3.15 8.32
N LEU A 47 6.84 -2.16 8.15
CA LEU A 47 6.51 -1.61 6.83
C LEU A 47 7.71 -0.94 6.16
N TRP A 48 8.50 -0.18 6.92
CA TRP A 48 9.74 0.43 6.41
C TRP A 48 10.72 -0.65 5.92
N ARG A 49 10.96 -1.69 6.71
CA ARG A 49 11.82 -2.83 6.32
C ARG A 49 11.35 -3.50 5.03
N LEU A 50 10.04 -3.66 4.84
CA LEU A 50 9.48 -4.24 3.62
C LEU A 50 9.69 -3.31 2.40
N MET A 51 9.42 -2.01 2.53
CA MET A 51 9.68 -1.05 1.46
C MET A 51 11.18 -0.97 1.11
N SER A 52 12.06 -1.01 2.11
CA SER A 52 13.50 -1.04 1.89
C SER A 52 13.94 -2.33 1.18
N HIS A 53 13.37 -3.48 1.54
CA HIS A 53 13.63 -4.75 0.85
C HIS A 53 13.19 -4.70 -0.62
N CYS A 54 12.08 -4.03 -0.91
CA CYS A 54 11.59 -3.78 -2.26
C CYS A 54 12.43 -2.74 -3.04
N GLY A 55 13.37 -2.05 -2.40
CA GLY A 55 14.21 -1.05 -3.06
C GLY A 55 13.49 0.26 -3.40
N VAL A 56 12.44 0.63 -2.67
CA VAL A 56 11.62 1.83 -2.95
C VAL A 56 12.44 3.13 -3.10
N PHE A 57 13.46 3.31 -2.26
CA PHE A 57 14.25 4.55 -2.22
C PHE A 57 15.59 4.46 -2.99
N GLY A 58 15.90 3.32 -3.61
CA GLY A 58 17.19 3.04 -4.22
C GLY A 58 17.13 2.78 -5.72
N SER A 59 18.30 2.80 -6.37
CA SER A 59 18.42 2.32 -7.74
C SER A 59 18.31 0.79 -7.76
N ILE A 60 17.42 0.27 -8.59
CA ILE A 60 17.29 -1.17 -8.85
C ILE A 60 18.05 -1.64 -10.09
N PHE A 61 18.80 -0.73 -10.73
CA PHE A 61 19.46 -0.96 -12.01
C PHE A 61 20.36 -2.20 -11.97
N GLU A 62 20.21 -3.02 -13.00
CA GLU A 62 20.94 -4.26 -13.21
C GLU A 62 20.99 -4.50 -14.72
N GLN A 63 22.13 -4.94 -15.24
CA GLN A 63 22.35 -5.07 -16.69
C GLN A 63 21.71 -6.33 -17.28
N SER A 64 21.42 -7.31 -16.43
CA SER A 64 20.77 -8.56 -16.81
C SER A 64 19.24 -8.50 -16.71
N SER A 65 18.57 -9.57 -17.16
CA SER A 65 17.11 -9.73 -17.02
C SER A 65 16.60 -9.68 -15.58
N LYS A 66 17.49 -9.76 -14.58
CA LYS A 66 17.16 -9.57 -13.16
C LYS A 66 16.53 -8.20 -12.88
N ILE A 67 16.76 -7.18 -13.72
CA ILE A 67 16.07 -5.89 -13.62
C ILE A 67 14.54 -6.02 -13.66
N TYR A 68 13.99 -6.95 -14.44
CA TYR A 68 12.53 -7.15 -14.52
C TYR A 68 11.96 -7.68 -13.20
N TYR A 69 12.69 -8.60 -12.55
CA TYR A 69 12.34 -9.08 -11.22
C TYR A 69 12.43 -7.96 -10.18
N ASN A 70 13.56 -7.22 -10.16
CA ASN A 70 13.74 -6.11 -9.23
C ASN A 70 12.66 -5.03 -9.41
N SER A 71 12.28 -4.74 -10.66
CA SER A 71 11.20 -3.80 -10.98
C SER A 71 9.85 -4.28 -10.44
N GLY A 72 9.55 -5.58 -10.53
CA GLY A 72 8.35 -6.15 -9.92
C GLY A 72 8.35 -6.06 -8.40
N CYS A 73 9.50 -6.29 -7.77
CA CYS A 73 9.65 -6.11 -6.32
C CYS A 73 9.47 -4.64 -5.91
N GLN A 74 10.02 -3.71 -6.69
CA GLN A 74 9.92 -2.27 -6.42
C GLN A 74 8.48 -1.77 -6.59
N ASP A 75 7.74 -2.29 -7.57
CA ASP A 75 6.32 -2.00 -7.76
C ASP A 75 5.49 -2.38 -6.51
N VAL A 76 5.73 -3.56 -5.92
CA VAL A 76 5.10 -3.95 -4.64
C VAL A 76 5.46 -2.98 -3.52
N GLY A 77 6.70 -2.50 -3.48
CA GLY A 77 7.13 -1.48 -2.52
C GLY A 77 6.39 -0.15 -2.71
N HIS A 78 6.21 0.29 -3.96
CA HIS A 78 5.44 1.48 -4.29
C HIS A 78 3.96 1.34 -3.95
N PHE A 79 3.38 0.16 -4.14
CA PHE A 79 2.03 -0.15 -3.67
C PHE A 79 1.93 0.01 -2.15
N ILE A 80 2.85 -0.55 -1.37
CA ILE A 80 2.85 -0.35 0.09
C ILE A 80 2.95 1.15 0.45
N MET A 81 3.83 1.88 -0.24
CA MET A 81 3.98 3.31 -0.01
C MET A 81 2.70 4.09 -0.35
N SER A 82 1.99 3.74 -1.44
CA SER A 82 0.71 4.38 -1.79
C SER A 82 -0.35 4.11 -0.73
N GLU A 83 -0.46 2.87 -0.24
CA GLU A 83 -1.39 2.51 0.84
C GLU A 83 -1.14 3.35 2.10
N ILE A 84 0.13 3.52 2.48
CA ILE A 84 0.51 4.36 3.63
C ILE A 84 0.09 5.81 3.40
N THR A 85 0.38 6.37 2.22
CA THR A 85 0.03 7.78 1.93
C THR A 85 -1.46 8.03 1.79
N GLU A 86 -2.23 7.05 1.32
CA GLU A 86 -3.69 7.13 1.24
C GLU A 86 -4.33 7.02 2.62
N ALA A 87 -3.77 6.20 3.51
CA ALA A 87 -4.21 6.08 4.89
C ALA A 87 -3.97 7.38 5.68
N ASP A 88 -2.72 7.87 5.70
CA ASP A 88 -2.35 9.20 6.20
C ASP A 88 -0.91 9.53 5.79
N GLN A 89 -0.76 10.58 4.97
CA GLN A 89 0.52 11.03 4.42
C GLN A 89 1.56 11.40 5.50
N GLU A 90 1.14 11.84 6.69
CA GLU A 90 2.06 12.21 7.76
C GLU A 90 2.91 11.03 8.25
N PHE A 91 2.38 9.81 8.18
CA PHE A 91 3.14 8.63 8.59
C PHE A 91 4.35 8.37 7.70
N LEU A 92 4.29 8.69 6.41
CA LEU A 92 5.47 8.56 5.54
C LEU A 92 6.61 9.47 6.03
N PHE A 93 6.30 10.71 6.42
CA PHE A 93 7.29 11.65 6.96
C PHE A 93 7.80 11.25 8.34
N VAL A 94 6.94 10.68 9.20
CA VAL A 94 7.36 10.10 10.49
C VAL A 94 8.37 8.98 10.25
N MET A 95 8.03 8.02 9.38
CA MET A 95 8.90 6.87 9.06
C MET A 95 10.22 7.32 8.43
N MET A 96 10.19 8.29 7.51
CA MET A 96 11.42 8.86 6.95
C MET A 96 12.32 9.45 8.04
N ARG A 97 11.78 10.25 8.97
CA ARG A 97 12.55 10.83 10.08
C ARG A 97 13.12 9.78 11.03
N GLU A 98 12.35 8.74 11.34
CA GLU A 98 12.80 7.61 12.17
C GLU A 98 14.02 6.90 11.57
N ASN A 99 14.16 6.92 10.24
CA ASN A 99 15.21 6.20 9.51
C ASN A 99 16.28 7.11 8.86
N GLN A 100 16.23 8.44 9.06
CA GLN A 100 17.22 9.40 8.56
C GLN A 100 18.65 9.19 9.10
N GLY A 101 18.84 8.28 10.06
CA GLY A 101 20.13 7.90 10.64
C GLY A 101 20.76 6.62 10.06
N GLU A 102 20.04 5.81 9.27
CA GLU A 102 20.61 4.65 8.57
C GLU A 102 21.33 5.11 7.31
N LYS A 103 22.44 5.85 7.49
CA LYS A 103 23.39 6.09 6.42
C LYS A 103 24.13 4.79 6.12
N THR A 104 23.79 4.15 5.01
CA THR A 104 24.76 3.37 4.22
C THR A 104 25.92 4.25 3.76
#